data_AF-A0A1I1YV25-F1
#
_entry.id   AF-A0A1I1YV25-F1
#
_cell.length_a   1.000
_cell.length_b   1.000
_cell.length_c   1.000
_cell.angle_alpha   90.00
_cell.angle_beta   90.00
_cell.angle_gamma   90.00
#
_symmetry.space_group_name_H-M   'P 1'
#
loop_
_entity.id
_entity.type
_entity.pdbx_description
1 polymer ?
#
loop_
_entity_poly.entity_id
_entity_poly.type
_entity_poly.pdbx_seq_one_letter_code
_entity_poly.pdbx_strand_id
1 'polypeptide(L)'
;MTTLSLAALVNQATGSGAVVHMRTAIAEQTSGDRQIRKLVSEHKLQPTRQTLRQLRRMVLANRNDTAWQDLTADADFYSLGGCRDRWFRPQDTAQLKELMAMASNEVEWKLVKARDVDGHSLATGPVQKQIQAEALGSEVQSLMGQNLSVYFLKRR
;
A
#
# COMPACT_ATOMS: atom_id res chain seq x y z
N MET A 1 -6.78 -2.76 -23.02
CA MET A 1 -5.85 -2.55 -21.89
C MET A 1 -5.73 -3.89 -21.19
N THR A 2 -4.55 -4.49 -21.14
CA THR A 2 -4.33 -5.69 -20.30
C THR A 2 -4.43 -5.25 -18.85
N THR A 3 -5.51 -5.63 -18.17
CA THR A 3 -5.64 -5.50 -16.71
C THR A 3 -4.62 -6.44 -16.08
N LEU A 4 -3.43 -5.92 -15.79
CA LEU A 4 -2.39 -6.65 -15.09
C LEU A 4 -2.88 -6.91 -13.67
N SER A 5 -3.12 -8.18 -13.32
CA SER A 5 -3.39 -8.59 -11.95
C SER A 5 -2.08 -8.89 -11.23
N LEU A 6 -1.80 -8.14 -10.17
CA LEU A 6 -0.67 -8.35 -9.28
C LEU A 6 -0.71 -9.74 -8.66
N ALA A 7 -1.88 -10.21 -8.24
CA ALA A 7 -2.06 -11.55 -7.69
C ALA A 7 -1.66 -12.64 -8.70
N ALA A 8 -2.12 -12.52 -9.95
CA ALA A 8 -1.76 -13.45 -11.02
C ALA A 8 -0.26 -13.41 -11.32
N LEU A 9 0.33 -12.21 -11.40
CA LEU A 9 1.76 -12.04 -11.65
C LEU A 9 2.59 -12.69 -10.55
N VAL A 10 2.27 -12.44 -9.28
CA VAL A 10 2.96 -13.06 -8.15
C VAL A 10 2.83 -14.58 -8.21
N ASN A 11 1.64 -15.11 -8.50
CA ASN A 11 1.47 -16.55 -8.55
C ASN A 11 2.25 -17.21 -9.70
N GLN A 12 2.35 -16.56 -10.86
CA GLN A 12 3.11 -17.04 -12.01
C GLN A 12 4.63 -16.92 -11.83
N ALA A 13 5.09 -15.85 -11.20
CA ALA A 13 6.52 -15.56 -11.03
C ALA A 13 7.16 -16.31 -9.85
N THR A 14 6.37 -16.98 -9.00
CA THR A 14 6.85 -17.65 -7.79
C THR A 14 6.69 -19.16 -7.89
N GLY A 15 7.71 -19.91 -7.44
CA GLY A 15 7.64 -21.36 -7.24
C GLY A 15 7.54 -21.75 -5.77
N SER A 16 7.44 -23.05 -5.49
CA SER A 16 7.47 -23.57 -4.12
C SER A 16 8.71 -23.08 -3.35
N GLY A 17 8.51 -22.69 -2.09
CA GLY A 17 9.54 -22.12 -1.23
C GLY A 17 9.72 -20.60 -1.35
N ALA A 18 9.09 -19.94 -2.34
CA ALA A 18 9.13 -18.50 -2.46
C ALA A 18 8.42 -17.80 -1.27
N VAL A 19 8.94 -16.65 -0.88
CA VAL A 19 8.34 -15.81 0.16
C VAL A 19 7.85 -14.49 -0.45
N VAL A 20 6.56 -14.22 -0.27
CA VAL A 20 5.95 -12.94 -0.60
C VAL A 20 5.84 -12.14 0.70
N HIS A 21 6.51 -10.99 0.73
CA HIS A 21 6.41 -10.02 1.80
C HIS A 21 5.47 -8.89 1.38
N MET A 22 4.44 -8.62 2.17
CA MET A 22 3.52 -7.51 1.97
C MET A 22 3.53 -6.59 3.18
N ARG A 23 3.52 -5.29 2.92
CA ARG A 23 3.21 -4.27 3.92
C ARG A 23 1.77 -3.84 3.72
N THR A 24 0.98 -3.89 4.78
CA THR A 24 -0.44 -3.50 4.74
C THR A 24 -0.63 -1.99 4.96
N ALA A 25 0.44 -1.28 5.32
CA ALA A 25 0.53 0.17 5.35
C ALA A 25 0.31 0.76 3.95
N ILE A 26 -0.62 1.70 3.82
CA ILE A 26 -0.78 2.48 2.58
C ILE A 26 -0.28 3.90 2.84
N ALA A 27 1.04 4.05 2.93
CA ALA A 27 1.71 5.30 3.33
C ALA A 27 1.40 6.50 2.42
N GLU A 28 1.00 6.26 1.18
CA GLU A 28 0.71 7.29 0.17
C GLU A 28 -0.77 7.77 0.18
N GLN A 29 -1.51 7.55 1.28
CA GLN A 29 -2.93 7.90 1.40
C GLN A 29 -3.24 8.86 2.56
N THR A 30 -2.35 9.82 2.81
CA THR A 30 -2.68 10.95 3.69
C THR A 30 -3.83 11.78 3.09
N SER A 31 -4.48 12.60 3.93
CA SER A 31 -5.47 13.59 3.47
C SER A 31 -4.86 14.54 2.43
N GLY A 32 -3.65 15.02 2.66
CA GLY A 32 -2.87 15.84 1.72
C GLY A 32 -2.63 15.13 0.38
N ASP A 33 -2.30 13.83 0.38
CA ASP A 33 -2.11 13.08 -0.86
C ASP A 33 -3.38 12.95 -1.68
N ARG A 34 -4.53 12.79 -1.02
CA ARG A 34 -5.82 12.76 -1.71
C ARG A 34 -6.14 14.11 -2.34
N GLN A 35 -5.85 15.21 -1.64
CA GLN A 35 -6.05 16.55 -2.17
C GLN A 35 -5.16 16.85 -3.39
N ILE A 36 -3.86 16.50 -3.32
CA ILE A 36 -2.96 16.67 -4.47
C ILE A 36 -3.41 15.84 -5.67
N ARG A 37 -3.79 14.57 -5.45
CA ARG A 37 -4.27 13.69 -6.52
C ARG A 37 -5.56 14.22 -7.17
N LYS A 38 -6.47 14.77 -6.37
CA LYS A 38 -7.67 15.45 -6.87
C LYS A 38 -7.31 16.64 -7.75
N LEU A 39 -6.37 17.48 -7.31
CA LEU A 39 -5.90 18.62 -8.11
C LEU A 39 -5.21 18.16 -9.40
N VAL A 40 -4.40 17.10 -9.34
CA VAL A 40 -3.77 16.49 -10.52
C VAL A 40 -4.81 15.99 -11.52
N SER A 41 -5.85 15.30 -11.07
CA SER A 41 -6.89 14.77 -11.95
C SER A 41 -7.77 15.87 -12.54
N GLU A 42 -8.20 16.83 -11.73
CA GLU A 42 -9.05 17.97 -12.14
C GLU A 42 -8.35 18.85 -13.19
N HIS A 43 -7.06 19.10 -13.02
CA HIS A 43 -6.27 19.95 -13.92
C HIS A 43 -5.44 19.15 -14.94
N LYS A 44 -5.60 17.83 -15.01
CA LYS A 44 -4.86 16.91 -15.91
C LYS A 44 -3.35 17.15 -15.90
N LEU A 45 -2.80 17.42 -14.71
CA LEU A 45 -1.39 17.74 -14.56
C LEU A 45 -0.52 16.56 -14.99
N GLN A 46 0.62 16.85 -15.62
CA GLN A 46 1.58 15.84 -16.05
C GLN A 46 2.68 15.65 -15.00
N PRO A 47 3.25 14.44 -14.83
CA PRO A 47 4.28 14.14 -13.83
C PRO A 47 5.66 14.70 -14.21
N THR A 48 5.75 15.99 -14.54
CA THR A 48 6.98 16.68 -14.90
C THR A 48 7.71 17.21 -13.67
N ARG A 49 9.03 17.42 -13.78
CA ARG A 49 9.82 18.04 -12.69
C ARG A 49 9.26 19.40 -12.25
N GLN A 50 8.75 20.19 -13.19
CA GLN A 50 8.17 21.50 -12.91
C GLN A 50 6.88 21.38 -12.10
N THR A 51 5.96 20.51 -12.54
CA THR A 51 4.70 20.23 -11.85
C THR A 51 4.96 19.74 -10.43
N LEU A 52 5.86 18.77 -10.25
CA LEU A 52 6.21 18.25 -8.92
C LEU A 52 6.76 19.34 -7.99
N ARG A 53 7.64 20.21 -8.50
CA ARG A 53 8.18 21.35 -7.73
C ARG A 53 7.10 22.38 -7.39
N GLN A 54 6.11 22.60 -8.26
CA GLN A 54 5.00 23.52 -8.00
C GLN A 54 4.06 22.97 -6.92
N LEU A 55 3.61 21.72 -7.07
CA LEU A 55 2.76 21.05 -6.08
C LEU A 55 3.43 21.00 -4.71
N ARG A 56 4.71 20.61 -4.66
CA ARG A 56 5.46 20.57 -3.41
C ARG A 56 5.63 21.95 -2.77
N ARG A 57 5.86 23.00 -3.56
CA ARG A 57 5.91 24.39 -3.05
C ARG A 57 4.58 24.81 -2.44
N MET A 58 3.47 24.45 -3.08
CA MET A 58 2.13 24.73 -2.56
C MET A 58 1.91 24.05 -1.20
N VAL A 59 2.26 22.76 -1.07
CA VAL A 59 2.17 22.04 0.20
C VAL A 59 3.04 22.69 1.28
N LEU A 60 4.31 23.00 0.97
CA LEU A 60 5.24 23.62 1.91
C LEU A 60 4.80 25.02 2.36
N ALA A 61 4.18 25.80 1.47
CA ALA A 61 3.63 27.11 1.79
C ALA A 61 2.46 27.02 2.80
N ASN A 62 1.76 25.89 2.84
CA ASN A 62 0.61 25.66 3.71
C ASN A 62 0.90 24.63 4.83
N ARG A 63 2.17 24.31 5.11
CA ARG A 63 2.58 23.22 6.01
C ARG A 63 1.98 23.24 7.44
N ASN A 64 1.50 24.40 7.88
CA ASN A 64 0.92 24.55 9.23
C ASN A 64 -0.53 24.06 9.28
N ASP A 65 -1.22 23.94 8.13
CA ASP A 65 -2.55 23.34 8.06
C ASP A 65 -2.46 21.83 8.28
N THR A 66 -3.34 21.32 9.14
CA THR A 66 -3.36 19.93 9.63
C THR A 66 -3.47 18.93 8.49
N ALA A 67 -4.09 19.30 7.37
CA ALA A 67 -4.18 18.45 6.18
C ALA A 67 -2.81 18.09 5.56
N TRP A 68 -1.76 18.89 5.83
CA TRP A 68 -0.43 18.72 5.23
C TRP A 68 0.61 18.17 6.21
N GLN A 69 0.30 18.13 7.52
CA GLN A 69 1.27 17.72 8.54
C GLN A 69 1.72 16.27 8.33
N ASP A 70 0.77 15.35 8.13
CA ASP A 70 1.07 13.93 7.86
C ASP A 70 1.90 13.76 6.58
N LEU A 71 1.57 14.54 5.53
CA LEU A 71 2.28 14.51 4.25
C LEU A 71 3.73 15.01 4.39
N THR A 72 3.94 16.06 5.19
CA THR A 72 5.26 16.71 5.35
C THR A 72 6.13 16.06 6.42
N ALA A 73 5.56 15.17 7.25
CA ALA A 73 6.28 14.32 8.19
C ALA A 73 6.98 13.14 7.50
N ASP A 74 6.49 12.72 6.33
CA ASP A 74 7.08 11.64 5.54
C ASP A 74 8.37 12.10 4.83
N ALA A 75 9.46 11.37 4.99
CA ALA A 75 10.75 11.69 4.37
C ALA A 75 10.68 11.67 2.83
N ASP A 76 9.85 10.79 2.25
CA ASP A 76 9.75 10.63 0.80
C ASP A 76 9.17 11.87 0.12
N PHE A 77 8.39 12.69 0.85
CA PHE A 77 7.87 13.97 0.37
C PHE A 77 8.98 14.97 -0.03
N TYR A 78 10.15 14.89 0.58
CA TYR A 78 11.25 15.81 0.25
C TYR A 78 12.04 15.38 -0.99
N SER A 79 11.75 14.20 -1.54
CA SER A 79 12.31 13.73 -2.80
C SER A 79 11.33 13.95 -3.95
N LEU A 80 11.83 14.37 -5.13
CA LEU A 80 10.96 14.48 -6.32
C LEU A 80 10.47 13.12 -6.80
N GLY A 81 11.24 12.05 -6.56
CA GLY A 81 10.84 10.67 -6.86
C GLY A 81 9.65 10.24 -6.01
N GLY A 82 9.75 10.38 -4.68
CA GLY A 82 8.67 10.07 -3.74
C GLY A 82 7.41 10.89 -4.00
N CYS A 83 7.51 12.20 -4.22
CA CYS A 83 6.36 13.01 -4.65
C CYS A 83 5.70 12.48 -5.94
N ARG A 84 6.51 12.07 -6.92
CA ARG A 84 5.99 11.56 -8.18
C ARG A 84 5.23 10.26 -7.97
N ASP A 85 5.82 9.33 -7.24
CA ASP A 85 5.23 8.01 -7.06
C ASP A 85 3.94 8.14 -6.22
N ARG A 86 3.96 8.89 -5.11
CA ARG A 86 2.81 9.17 -4.24
C ARG A 86 1.62 9.83 -4.95
N TRP A 87 1.87 10.75 -5.88
CA TRP A 87 0.80 11.55 -6.52
C TRP A 87 0.37 11.09 -7.91
N PHE A 88 1.24 10.41 -8.65
CA PHE A 88 0.98 10.01 -10.04
C PHE A 88 0.98 8.51 -10.26
N ARG A 89 1.43 7.72 -9.28
CA ARG A 89 1.44 6.25 -9.31
C ARG A 89 0.95 5.69 -7.98
N PRO A 90 -0.22 6.14 -7.47
CA PRO A 90 -0.71 5.68 -6.19
C PRO A 90 -0.89 4.16 -6.23
N GLN A 91 -0.55 3.51 -5.12
CA GLN A 91 -0.82 2.08 -4.97
C GLN A 91 -2.31 1.78 -5.16
N ASP A 92 -2.60 0.75 -5.96
CA ASP A 92 -3.95 0.25 -6.16
C ASP A 92 -4.32 -0.70 -5.00
N THR A 93 -5.18 -0.21 -4.11
CA THR A 93 -5.64 -0.98 -2.95
C THR A 93 -6.47 -2.20 -3.33
N ALA A 94 -7.15 -2.17 -4.49
CA ALA A 94 -7.89 -3.33 -4.97
C ALA A 94 -6.92 -4.45 -5.35
N GLN A 95 -5.82 -4.13 -6.03
CA GLN A 95 -4.75 -5.08 -6.36
C GLN A 95 -4.08 -5.67 -5.11
N LEU A 96 -3.85 -4.85 -4.07
CA LEU A 96 -3.30 -5.34 -2.80
C LEU A 96 -4.29 -6.28 -2.08
N LYS A 97 -5.59 -5.94 -2.07
CA LYS A 97 -6.64 -6.79 -1.50
C LYS A 97 -6.76 -8.12 -2.25
N GLU A 98 -6.74 -8.09 -3.59
CA GLU A 98 -6.74 -9.30 -4.43
C GLU A 98 -5.52 -10.19 -4.12
N LEU A 99 -4.34 -9.61 -3.98
CA LEU A 99 -3.12 -10.33 -3.63
C LEU A 99 -3.23 -10.99 -2.23
N MET A 100 -3.78 -10.27 -1.25
CA MET A 100 -3.99 -10.82 0.08
C MET A 100 -5.04 -11.93 0.11
N ALA A 101 -6.15 -11.78 -0.61
CA ALA A 101 -7.18 -12.81 -0.75
C ALA A 101 -6.64 -14.07 -1.44
N MET A 102 -5.78 -13.90 -2.45
CA MET A 102 -5.08 -15.01 -3.08
C MET A 102 -4.16 -15.72 -2.07
N ALA A 103 -3.35 -14.98 -1.31
CA ALA A 103 -2.44 -15.55 -0.31
C ALA A 103 -3.15 -16.09 0.95
N SER A 104 -4.43 -15.76 1.19
CA SER A 104 -5.19 -16.23 2.35
C SER A 104 -5.66 -17.67 2.23
N ASN A 105 -5.62 -18.23 1.02
CA ASN A 105 -5.89 -19.65 0.82
C ASN A 105 -4.74 -20.44 1.47
N GLU A 106 -5.00 -21.09 2.61
CA GLU A 106 -3.97 -21.85 3.35
C GLU A 106 -3.52 -23.14 2.64
N VAL A 107 -3.88 -23.28 1.37
CA VAL A 107 -3.59 -24.44 0.52
C VAL A 107 -2.27 -24.21 -0.21
N GLU A 108 -2.22 -23.16 -1.02
CA GLU A 108 -1.03 -22.79 -1.80
C GLU A 108 -0.08 -21.92 -0.99
N TRP A 109 -0.62 -21.08 -0.11
CA TRP A 109 0.15 -20.09 0.65
C TRP A 109 0.04 -20.33 2.16
N LYS A 110 1.09 -20.00 2.89
CA LYS A 110 1.11 -20.07 4.36
C LYS A 110 1.62 -18.77 4.93
N LEU A 111 0.84 -18.12 5.79
CA LEU A 111 1.38 -17.07 6.64
C LEU A 111 2.40 -17.70 7.62
N VAL A 112 3.67 -17.38 7.40
CA VAL A 112 4.78 -17.89 8.23
C VAL A 112 5.26 -16.87 9.25
N LYS A 113 4.95 -15.59 9.03
CA LYS A 113 5.36 -14.50 9.92
C LYS A 113 4.47 -13.29 9.74
N ALA A 114 4.14 -12.64 10.84
CA ALA A 114 3.49 -11.34 10.87
C ALA A 114 4.24 -10.45 11.86
N ARG A 115 4.40 -9.17 11.54
CA ARG A 115 5.04 -8.18 12.41
C ARG A 115 4.23 -6.90 12.44
N ASP A 116 4.26 -6.21 13.58
CA ASP A 116 3.74 -4.87 13.71
C ASP A 116 4.74 -3.80 13.22
N VAL A 117 4.40 -2.54 13.47
CA VAL A 117 5.14 -1.34 13.05
C VAL A 117 6.50 -1.24 13.72
N ASP A 118 6.59 -1.74 14.95
CA ASP A 118 7.78 -1.71 15.80
C ASP A 118 8.68 -2.93 15.54
N GLY A 119 8.21 -3.86 14.69
CA GLY A 119 8.93 -5.07 14.30
C GLY A 119 8.70 -6.25 15.24
N HIS A 120 7.81 -6.13 16.23
CA HIS A 120 7.44 -7.24 17.10
C HIS A 120 6.70 -8.31 16.31
N SER A 121 6.96 -9.57 16.64
CA SER A 121 6.31 -10.69 15.96
C SER A 121 4.92 -10.92 16.52
N LEU A 122 3.93 -10.97 15.64
CA LEU A 122 2.54 -11.25 15.97
C LEU A 122 2.25 -12.75 15.81
N ALA A 123 1.31 -13.26 16.60
CA ALA A 123 0.81 -14.62 16.43
C ALA A 123 0.14 -14.75 15.04
N THR A 124 0.61 -15.70 14.23
CA THR A 124 0.13 -15.85 12.85
C THR A 124 -1.30 -16.35 12.76
N GLY A 125 -1.77 -17.17 13.71
CA GLY A 125 -3.15 -17.71 13.71
C GLY A 125 -4.24 -16.64 13.72
N PRO A 126 -4.25 -15.68 14.67
CA PRO A 126 -5.19 -14.57 14.67
C PRO A 126 -5.11 -13.71 13.41
N VAL A 127 -3.89 -13.38 12.96
CA VAL A 127 -3.68 -12.56 11.75
C VAL A 127 -4.24 -13.28 10.52
N GLN A 128 -4.00 -14.59 10.39
CA GLN A 128 -4.52 -15.42 9.30
C GLN A 128 -6.06 -15.43 9.27
N LYS A 129 -6.72 -15.59 10.41
CA LYS A 129 -8.19 -15.55 10.51
C LYS A 129 -8.75 -14.19 10.07
N GLN A 130 -8.08 -13.11 10.46
CA GLN A 130 -8.49 -11.76 10.09
C GLN A 130 -8.33 -11.51 8.58
N ILE A 131 -7.22 -11.97 7.99
CA ILE A 131 -7.00 -11.91 6.52
C ILE A 131 -8.11 -12.68 5.79
N GLN A 132 -8.43 -13.90 6.23
CA GLN A 132 -9.50 -14.72 5.62
C GLN A 132 -10.86 -14.05 5.73
N ALA A 133 -11.20 -13.48 6.89
CA ALA A 133 -12.46 -12.79 7.08
C ALA A 133 -12.58 -11.56 6.18
N GLU A 134 -11.50 -10.78 6.02
CA GLU A 134 -11.44 -9.64 5.10
C GLU A 134 -11.59 -10.08 3.63
N ALA A 135 -10.92 -11.17 3.23
CA ALA A 135 -11.02 -11.71 1.87
C ALA A 135 -12.44 -12.21 1.54
N LEU A 136 -13.18 -12.72 2.53
CA LEU A 136 -14.56 -13.19 2.40
C LEU A 136 -15.59 -12.05 2.53
N GLY A 137 -15.16 -10.79 2.67
CA GLY A 137 -16.05 -9.63 2.78
C GLY A 137 -16.79 -9.54 4.12
N SER A 138 -16.27 -10.18 5.18
CA SER A 138 -16.83 -10.02 6.52
C SER A 138 -16.53 -8.63 7.08
N GLU A 139 -17.45 -8.05 7.86
CA GLU A 139 -17.26 -6.78 8.58
C GLU A 139 -16.28 -6.92 9.75
N VAL A 140 -15.03 -7.25 9.45
CA VAL A 140 -13.92 -7.28 10.41
C VAL A 140 -13.09 -6.02 10.20
N GLN A 141 -12.44 -5.54 11.27
CA GLN A 141 -11.47 -4.46 11.17
C GLN A 141 -10.42 -4.80 10.09
N SER A 142 -10.38 -4.00 9.03
CA SER A 142 -9.48 -4.22 7.89
C SER A 142 -8.02 -4.17 8.35
N LEU A 143 -7.21 -5.12 7.87
CA LEU A 143 -5.76 -5.09 8.04
C LEU A 143 -5.11 -4.05 7.10
N MET A 144 -5.81 -3.63 6.05
CA MET A 144 -5.38 -2.53 5.18
C MET A 144 -5.32 -1.22 5.95
N GLY A 145 -4.19 -0.53 5.81
CA GLY A 145 -3.91 0.69 6.57
C GLY A 145 -3.35 0.43 7.97
N GLN A 146 -3.40 -0.81 8.48
CA GLN A 146 -2.61 -1.18 9.65
C GLN A 146 -1.16 -1.34 9.20
N ASN A 147 -0.20 -0.81 9.96
CA ASN A 147 1.22 -0.79 9.57
C ASN A 147 1.91 -2.16 9.79
N LEU A 148 1.30 -3.24 9.31
CA LEU A 148 1.78 -4.61 9.49
C LEU A 148 2.68 -5.06 8.33
N SER A 149 3.58 -5.98 8.64
CA SER A 149 4.40 -6.70 7.66
C SER A 149 4.08 -8.19 7.73
N VAL A 150 3.52 -8.74 6.67
CA VAL A 150 3.09 -10.15 6.58
C VAL A 150 3.90 -10.91 5.53
N TYR A 151 4.24 -12.16 5.85
CA TYR A 151 5.11 -12.99 5.02
C TYR A 151 4.41 -14.30 4.71
N PHE A 152 4.17 -14.55 3.42
CA PHE A 152 3.54 -15.77 2.95
C PHE A 152 4.55 -16.64 2.22
N LEU A 153 4.65 -17.90 2.64
CA LEU A 153 5.45 -18.92 1.98
C LEU A 153 4.57 -19.67 0.98
N LYS A 154 5.02 -19.77 -0.28
CA LYS A 154 4.42 -20.63 -1.29
C LYS A 154 4.75 -22.10 -0.99
N ARG A 155 3.74 -22.94 -0.79
CA ARG A 155 3.89 -24.36 -0.48
C ARG A 155 4.01 -25.22 -1.73
N ARG A 156 3.26 -24.90 -2.78
CA ARG A 156 3.14 -25.66 -4.02
C ARG A 156 3.56 -24.80 -5.19
#